data_AF-A0A842IXZ8-F1
#
_entry.id   AF-A0A842IXZ8-F1
#
_cell.length_a   1.000
_cell.length_b   1.000
_cell.length_c   1.000
_cell.angle_alpha   90.00
_cell.angle_beta   90.00
_cell.angle_gamma   90.00
#
_symmetry.space_group_name_H-M   'P 1'
#
loop_
_entity.id
_entity.type
_entity.pdbx_description
1 polymer ?
#
loop_
_entity_poly.entity_id
_entity_poly.type
_entity_poly.pdbx_seq_one_letter_code
_entity_poly.pdbx_strand_id
1 'polypeptide(L)'
;MEKLEKFLLKELQEIAKQLGIDYSSRTKKSEVIQLIEEYLESKELTDIAWGSLDVLADGYGFLRGTNVEKDVYVSASQIRRFKLRTEDFVVGEVREPAPEEKNYALKKVLLVNGGTIQKAESRVPFDELTPSYPTEHIKLESDPKNIGGRIIDLIAPIGKGQRGLIVAPPKAGKTILISNIANSIIENHKEVEVWILLIDERPEEVTDIKESVKGAQVFSSTFDEDPKNHIKVTEMVLERAKRKLENGEDIVILMDSLTRLARAYNIVIPSSGKLISGGIDPTALYYPKKFFGSARNIKDGGSLTIIATALIDTGSKMDDVIYEEFKGTGNMDIHLDRNLAELRIYPAIDIQKSGTRKEELLISKKDLDAIWKIRRYLAQFDRATGAKKLIDSISTTPSNEKLLEIYEKSVERGKS
;
A
#
# COMPACT_ATOMS: atom_id res chain seq x y z
N MET A 1 -4.48 24.22 21.55
CA MET A 1 -4.00 24.79 20.27
C MET A 1 -3.45 23.74 19.29
N GLU A 2 -2.28 23.11 19.49
CA GLU A 2 -1.67 22.24 18.44
C GLU A 2 -2.46 20.97 18.06
N LYS A 3 -3.24 20.40 19.00
CA LYS A 3 -3.91 19.09 18.81
C LYS A 3 -4.88 19.06 17.62
N LEU A 4 -5.66 20.11 17.42
CA LEU A 4 -6.72 20.16 16.39
C LEU A 4 -6.22 20.67 15.03
N GLU A 5 -5.03 21.27 14.97
CA GLU A 5 -4.49 21.85 13.74
C GLU A 5 -4.20 20.82 12.64
N LYS A 6 -4.01 19.55 13.00
CA LYS A 6 -3.79 18.48 12.02
C LYS A 6 -5.02 18.20 11.13
N PHE A 7 -6.22 18.52 11.60
CA PHE A 7 -7.46 18.23 10.87
C PHE A 7 -7.71 19.25 9.77
N LEU A 8 -8.34 18.81 8.69
CA LEU A 8 -8.82 19.68 7.62
C LEU A 8 -9.99 20.54 8.11
N LEU A 9 -10.19 21.70 7.48
CA LEU A 9 -11.30 22.59 7.82
C LEU A 9 -12.66 21.87 7.78
N LYS A 10 -12.88 21.00 6.78
CA LYS A 10 -14.12 20.23 6.64
C LYS A 10 -14.34 19.25 7.80
N GLU A 11 -13.27 18.65 8.30
CA GLU A 11 -13.34 17.71 9.44
C GLU A 11 -13.66 18.47 10.73
N LEU A 12 -13.01 19.61 10.96
CA LEU A 12 -13.28 20.49 12.10
C LEU A 12 -14.72 21.03 12.09
N GLN A 13 -15.22 21.39 10.91
CA GLN A 13 -16.61 21.81 10.72
C GLN A 13 -17.59 20.68 11.08
N GLU A 14 -17.32 19.44 10.66
CA GLU A 14 -18.16 18.30 11.04
C GLU A 14 -18.06 18.02 12.55
N ILE A 15 -16.88 18.10 13.15
CA ILE A 15 -16.69 17.97 14.60
C ILE A 15 -17.53 19.03 15.34
N ALA A 16 -17.41 20.31 14.96
CA ALA A 16 -18.17 21.41 15.57
C ALA A 16 -19.69 21.19 15.44
N LYS A 17 -20.16 20.78 14.26
CA LYS A 17 -21.57 20.43 14.02
C LYS A 17 -22.04 19.28 14.91
N GLN A 18 -21.24 18.22 15.06
CA GLN A 18 -21.58 17.13 15.97
C GLN A 18 -21.58 17.56 17.43
N LEU A 19 -20.77 18.54 17.82
CA LEU A 19 -20.80 19.14 19.17
C LEU A 19 -21.97 20.12 19.37
N GLY A 20 -22.70 20.50 18.30
CA GLY A 20 -23.77 21.48 18.36
C GLY A 20 -23.27 22.92 18.46
N ILE A 21 -22.06 23.18 17.97
CA ILE A 21 -21.44 24.50 17.93
C ILE A 21 -21.88 25.20 16.64
N ASP A 22 -22.49 26.37 16.77
CA ASP A 22 -22.86 27.21 15.64
C ASP A 22 -21.64 27.94 15.07
N TYR A 23 -21.45 27.84 13.76
CA TYR A 23 -20.41 28.57 13.03
C TYR A 23 -20.92 29.00 11.66
N SER A 24 -20.32 30.05 11.09
CA SER A 24 -20.64 30.49 9.73
C SER A 24 -19.91 29.63 8.71
N SER A 25 -20.51 29.39 7.54
CA SER A 25 -19.85 28.66 6.45
C SER A 25 -18.55 29.32 5.95
N ARG A 26 -18.36 30.62 6.25
CA ARG A 26 -17.16 31.40 5.92
C ARG A 26 -16.12 31.47 7.06
N THR A 27 -16.40 30.86 8.21
CA THR A 27 -15.52 30.85 9.39
C THR A 27 -14.17 30.20 9.05
N LYS A 28 -13.08 30.85 9.44
CA LYS A 28 -11.72 30.36 9.16
C LYS A 28 -11.39 29.15 10.03
N LYS A 29 -10.42 28.33 9.60
CA LYS A 29 -9.96 27.16 10.36
C LYS A 29 -9.59 27.49 11.81
N SER A 30 -8.84 28.56 12.04
CA SER A 30 -8.44 29.00 13.38
C SER A 30 -9.64 29.37 14.27
N GLU A 31 -10.67 29.99 13.70
CA GLU A 31 -11.89 30.37 14.42
C GLU A 31 -12.72 29.13 14.79
N VAL A 32 -12.84 28.13 13.89
CA VAL A 32 -13.52 26.86 14.22
C VAL A 32 -12.80 26.11 15.34
N ILE A 33 -11.45 26.09 15.32
CA ILE A 33 -10.65 25.48 16.39
C ILE A 33 -10.94 26.19 17.72
N GLN A 34 -10.92 27.52 17.74
CA GLN A 34 -11.20 28.29 18.95
C GLN A 34 -12.58 27.99 19.52
N LEU A 35 -13.63 27.91 18.68
CA LEU A 35 -14.98 27.57 19.14
C LEU A 35 -15.07 26.17 19.75
N ILE A 36 -14.34 25.19 19.19
CA ILE A 36 -14.26 23.84 19.74
C ILE A 36 -13.54 23.86 21.09
N GLU A 37 -12.46 24.61 21.22
CA GLU A 37 -11.71 24.74 22.47
C GLU A 37 -12.56 25.41 23.57
N GLU A 38 -13.26 26.50 23.26
CA GLU A 38 -14.21 27.17 24.16
C GLU A 38 -15.32 26.21 24.62
N TYR A 39 -15.84 25.37 23.71
CA TYR A 39 -16.80 24.32 24.07
C TYR A 39 -16.21 23.32 25.07
N LEU A 40 -14.97 22.86 24.86
CA LEU A 40 -14.33 21.89 25.75
C LEU A 40 -14.03 22.49 27.12
N GLU A 41 -13.56 23.75 27.19
CA GLU A 41 -13.34 24.46 28.46
C GLU A 41 -14.63 24.63 29.27
N SER A 42 -15.78 24.76 28.59
CA SER A 42 -17.09 24.84 29.24
C SER A 42 -17.58 23.51 29.84
N LYS A 43 -16.92 22.38 29.52
CA LYS A 43 -17.30 21.03 29.96
C LYS A 43 -16.24 20.46 30.88
N GLU A 44 -16.57 20.31 32.16
CA GLU A 44 -15.68 19.61 33.09
C GLU A 44 -15.44 18.16 32.67
N LEU A 45 -14.19 17.68 32.86
CA LEU A 45 -13.76 16.29 32.67
C LEU A 45 -14.03 15.71 31.27
N THR A 46 -14.06 16.57 30.25
CA THR A 46 -14.31 16.20 28.85
C THR A 46 -13.16 16.68 27.97
N ASP A 47 -12.70 15.82 27.06
CA ASP A 47 -11.69 16.18 26.04
C ASP A 47 -12.11 15.59 24.68
N ILE A 48 -11.39 15.95 23.61
CA ILE A 48 -11.44 15.25 22.33
C ILE A 48 -10.26 14.31 22.22
N ALA A 49 -10.57 13.03 22.03
CA ALA A 49 -9.57 12.04 21.68
C ALA A 49 -9.83 11.43 20.31
N TRP A 50 -8.77 10.91 19.72
CA TRP A 50 -8.85 10.12 18.50
C TRP A 50 -7.90 8.94 18.55
N GLY A 51 -8.15 7.93 17.74
CA GLY A 51 -7.27 6.77 17.58
C GLY A 51 -7.86 5.73 16.65
N SER A 52 -7.09 4.67 16.37
CA SER A 52 -7.57 3.52 15.61
C SER A 52 -8.32 2.56 16.53
N LEU A 53 -9.53 2.17 16.15
CA LEU A 53 -10.35 1.24 16.92
C LEU A 53 -9.80 -0.20 16.84
N ASP A 54 -9.66 -0.85 17.99
CA ASP A 54 -9.37 -2.27 18.16
C ASP A 54 -10.58 -2.94 18.84
N VAL A 55 -11.38 -3.69 18.07
CA VAL A 55 -12.56 -4.39 18.57
C VAL A 55 -12.17 -5.77 19.09
N LEU A 56 -12.50 -6.04 20.36
CA LEU A 56 -12.21 -7.29 21.04
C LEU A 56 -13.33 -8.32 20.83
N ALA A 57 -13.07 -9.58 21.20
CA ALA A 57 -13.98 -10.70 20.99
C ALA A 57 -15.38 -10.51 21.61
N ASP A 58 -15.45 -9.83 22.75
CA ASP A 58 -16.71 -9.53 23.45
C ASP A 58 -17.48 -8.34 22.85
N GLY A 59 -16.99 -7.77 21.74
CA GLY A 59 -17.66 -6.75 20.94
C GLY A 59 -17.49 -5.31 21.43
N TYR A 60 -16.86 -5.08 22.59
CA TYR A 60 -16.34 -3.78 22.97
C TYR A 60 -14.94 -3.57 22.39
N GLY A 61 -14.41 -2.34 22.43
CA GLY A 61 -13.09 -2.06 21.88
C GLY A 61 -12.37 -0.91 22.55
N PHE A 62 -11.18 -0.62 22.06
CA PHE A 62 -10.37 0.50 22.50
C PHE A 62 -9.85 1.29 21.31
N LEU A 63 -9.86 2.63 21.39
CA LEU A 63 -9.04 3.44 20.49
C LEU A 63 -7.59 3.35 20.97
N ARG A 64 -6.69 2.92 20.07
CA ARG A 64 -5.25 2.78 20.28
C ARG A 64 -4.50 3.95 19.64
N GLY A 65 -3.28 4.20 20.11
CA GLY A 65 -2.41 5.24 19.55
C GLY A 65 -3.02 6.63 19.68
N THR A 66 -3.66 6.89 20.83
CA THR A 66 -4.45 8.09 21.03
C THR A 66 -3.58 9.30 21.33
N ASN A 67 -4.16 10.50 21.19
CA ASN A 67 -3.56 11.75 21.65
C ASN A 67 -3.63 12.00 23.16
N VAL A 68 -4.26 11.10 23.91
CA VAL A 68 -4.46 11.24 25.36
C VAL A 68 -3.59 10.26 26.17
N GLU A 69 -2.51 9.73 25.56
CA GLU A 69 -1.56 8.70 26.03
C GLU A 69 -2.19 7.35 26.40
N LYS A 70 -3.38 7.36 26.98
CA LYS A 70 -4.17 6.20 27.38
C LYS A 70 -5.13 5.78 26.27
N ASP A 71 -5.45 4.49 26.26
CA ASP A 71 -6.49 3.98 25.38
C ASP A 71 -7.87 4.53 25.79
N VAL A 72 -8.76 4.65 24.80
CA VAL A 72 -10.13 5.12 25.00
C VAL A 72 -11.08 3.93 24.85
N TYR A 73 -11.81 3.58 25.90
CA TYR A 73 -12.84 2.55 25.86
C TYR A 73 -13.99 2.95 24.93
N VAL A 74 -14.41 2.00 24.09
CA VAL A 74 -15.55 2.11 23.19
C VAL A 74 -16.52 0.98 23.47
N SER A 75 -17.76 1.33 23.80
CA SER A 75 -18.78 0.33 24.15
C SER A 75 -19.28 -0.45 22.93
N ALA A 76 -19.70 -1.69 23.15
CA ALA A 76 -20.31 -2.53 22.11
C ALA A 76 -21.59 -1.91 21.50
N SER A 77 -22.30 -1.04 22.22
CA SER A 77 -23.46 -0.32 21.69
C SER A 77 -23.03 0.77 20.70
N GLN A 78 -21.97 1.52 20.98
CA GLN A 78 -21.43 2.52 20.06
C GLN A 78 -20.86 1.87 18.79
N ILE A 79 -20.10 0.79 18.95
CA ILE A 79 -19.54 0.03 17.82
C ILE A 79 -20.66 -0.45 16.90
N ARG A 80 -21.70 -1.07 17.45
CA ARG A 80 -22.85 -1.53 16.66
C ARG A 80 -23.64 -0.39 16.04
N ARG A 81 -23.94 0.67 16.80
CA ARG A 81 -24.76 1.81 16.35
C ARG A 81 -24.15 2.50 15.13
N PHE A 82 -22.85 2.80 15.20
CA PHE A 82 -22.14 3.51 14.13
C PHE A 82 -21.46 2.55 13.14
N LYS A 83 -21.77 1.25 13.23
CA LYS A 83 -21.18 0.15 12.45
C LYS A 83 -19.65 0.21 12.41
N LEU A 84 -18.99 0.58 13.50
CA LEU A 84 -17.53 0.69 13.58
C LEU A 84 -16.88 -0.69 13.47
N ARG A 85 -15.66 -0.73 12.94
CA ARG A 85 -14.85 -1.94 12.76
C ARG A 85 -13.41 -1.65 13.17
N THR A 86 -12.67 -2.72 13.44
CA THR A 86 -11.23 -2.63 13.69
C THR A 86 -10.52 -1.85 12.58
N GLU A 87 -9.57 -1.01 12.97
CA GLU A 87 -8.84 -0.01 12.18
C GLU A 87 -9.64 1.22 11.71
N ASP A 88 -10.89 1.40 12.15
CA ASP A 88 -11.54 2.70 11.98
C ASP A 88 -10.84 3.77 12.81
N PHE A 89 -10.45 4.87 12.16
CA PHE A 89 -9.95 6.06 12.83
C PHE A 89 -11.15 6.86 13.35
N VAL A 90 -11.32 6.89 14.67
CA VAL A 90 -12.46 7.54 15.33
C VAL A 90 -11.96 8.81 16.01
N VAL A 91 -12.67 9.92 15.82
CA VAL A 91 -12.55 11.13 16.64
C VAL A 91 -13.80 11.24 17.48
N GLY A 92 -13.64 11.51 18.78
CA GLY A 92 -14.77 11.54 19.69
C GLY A 92 -14.57 12.44 20.89
N GLU A 93 -15.69 12.89 21.43
CA GLU A 93 -15.78 13.46 22.76
C GLU A 93 -15.57 12.32 23.76
N VAL A 94 -14.58 12.45 24.64
CA VAL A 94 -14.25 11.48 25.68
C VAL A 94 -14.45 12.08 27.05
N ARG A 95 -14.80 11.24 28.01
CA ARG A 95 -14.77 11.60 29.44
C ARG A 95 -13.51 11.02 30.08
N GLU A 96 -12.97 11.74 31.04
CA GLU A 96 -11.91 11.23 31.90
C GLU A 96 -12.37 9.97 32.67
N PRO A 97 -11.44 9.05 32.99
CA PRO A 97 -11.74 7.90 33.83
C PRO A 97 -12.29 8.34 35.19
N ALA A 98 -13.36 7.69 35.66
CA ALA A 98 -13.75 7.79 37.06
C ALA A 98 -12.62 7.22 37.96
N PRO A 99 -12.59 7.50 39.28
CA PRO A 99 -11.53 7.01 40.18
C PRO A 99 -11.30 5.48 40.14
N GLU A 100 -12.35 4.72 39.82
CA GLU A 100 -12.34 3.25 39.70
C GLU A 100 -11.85 2.75 38.32
N GLU A 101 -11.78 3.64 37.32
CA GLU A 101 -11.51 3.33 35.91
C GLU A 101 -10.08 3.71 35.53
N LYS A 102 -9.47 2.93 34.63
CA LYS A 102 -8.09 3.21 34.17
C LYS A 102 -8.03 4.05 32.89
N ASN A 103 -9.05 3.93 32.04
CA ASN A 103 -9.07 4.41 30.66
C ASN A 103 -10.14 5.49 30.47
N TYR A 104 -9.91 6.40 29.53
CA TYR A 104 -10.94 7.30 29.04
C TYR A 104 -12.11 6.49 28.46
N ALA A 105 -13.31 7.05 28.45
CA ALA A 105 -14.46 6.44 27.80
C ALA A 105 -15.03 7.35 26.72
N LEU A 106 -15.29 6.77 25.54
CA LEU A 106 -15.93 7.48 24.45
C LEU A 106 -17.36 7.85 24.84
N LYS A 107 -17.67 9.14 24.83
CA LYS A 107 -19.02 9.67 25.11
C LYS A 107 -19.80 9.83 23.82
N LYS A 108 -19.17 10.45 22.81
CA LYS A 108 -19.80 10.74 21.51
C LYS A 108 -18.82 10.56 20.37
N VAL A 109 -19.24 9.88 19.31
CA VAL A 109 -18.50 9.84 18.04
C VAL A 109 -18.74 11.16 17.31
N LEU A 110 -17.68 11.81 16.85
CA LEU A 110 -17.74 13.09 16.13
C LEU A 110 -17.34 12.93 14.67
N LEU A 111 -16.37 12.08 14.38
CA LEU A 111 -15.84 11.84 13.04
C LEU A 111 -15.38 10.39 12.92
N VAL A 112 -15.55 9.78 11.75
CA VAL A 112 -15.03 8.43 11.46
C VAL A 112 -14.31 8.46 10.11
N ASN A 113 -13.04 8.06 10.09
CA ASN A 113 -12.18 8.03 8.90
C ASN A 113 -12.19 9.35 8.09
N GLY A 114 -12.10 10.50 8.77
CA GLY A 114 -12.13 11.82 8.11
C GLY A 114 -13.48 12.22 7.52
N GLY A 115 -14.51 11.40 7.70
CA GLY A 115 -15.85 11.58 7.15
C GLY A 115 -16.95 11.69 8.21
N THR A 116 -18.16 11.96 7.73
CA THR A 116 -19.36 12.04 8.57
C THR A 116 -19.74 10.66 9.11
N ILE A 117 -20.46 10.65 10.23
CA ILE A 117 -20.99 9.42 10.84
C ILE A 117 -21.93 8.69 9.84
N GLN A 118 -22.74 9.43 9.09
CA GLN A 118 -23.64 8.86 8.08
C GLN A 118 -22.85 8.15 6.96
N LYS A 119 -21.71 8.71 6.54
CA LYS A 119 -20.84 8.04 5.56
C LYS A 119 -20.37 6.70 6.11
N ALA A 120 -19.92 6.65 7.36
CA ALA A 120 -19.50 5.41 8.00
C ALA A 120 -20.63 4.38 8.15
N GLU A 121 -21.87 4.81 8.43
CA GLU A 121 -23.03 3.92 8.53
C GLU A 121 -23.49 3.35 7.17
N SER A 122 -23.28 4.12 6.10
CA SER A 122 -23.64 3.76 4.72
C SER A 122 -22.54 3.03 3.94
N ARG A 123 -21.35 2.85 4.53
CA ARG A 123 -20.21 2.23 3.86
C ARG A 123 -20.53 0.79 3.45
N VAL A 124 -20.11 0.44 2.24
CA VAL A 124 -20.18 -0.93 1.74
C VAL A 124 -18.94 -1.68 2.22
N PRO A 125 -19.09 -2.87 2.85
CA PRO A 125 -17.94 -3.67 3.26
C PRO A 125 -17.06 -4.05 2.07
N PHE A 126 -15.74 -4.13 2.30
CA PHE A 126 -14.73 -4.47 1.29
C PHE A 126 -15.07 -5.71 0.45
N ASP A 127 -15.57 -6.76 1.09
CA ASP A 127 -15.91 -8.02 0.42
C ASP A 127 -17.14 -7.91 -0.51
N GLU A 128 -17.96 -6.87 -0.35
CA GLU A 128 -19.14 -6.58 -1.18
C GLU A 128 -18.85 -5.57 -2.30
N LEU A 129 -17.67 -4.93 -2.29
CA LEU A 129 -17.27 -4.00 -3.34
C LEU A 129 -17.03 -4.74 -4.66
N THR A 130 -17.41 -4.13 -5.78
CA THR A 130 -17.28 -4.74 -7.11
C THR A 130 -15.86 -4.58 -7.65
N PRO A 131 -15.06 -5.66 -7.77
CA PRO A 131 -13.72 -5.58 -8.31
C PRO A 131 -13.73 -5.33 -9.82
N SER A 132 -12.77 -4.56 -10.31
CA SER A 132 -12.52 -4.31 -11.73
C SER A 132 -11.03 -4.46 -12.06
N TYR A 133 -10.71 -4.48 -13.36
CA TYR A 133 -9.32 -4.35 -13.78
C TYR A 133 -8.82 -2.92 -13.52
N PRO A 134 -7.51 -2.73 -13.27
CA PRO A 134 -6.91 -1.41 -13.27
C PRO A 134 -7.12 -0.71 -14.62
N THR A 135 -7.57 0.55 -14.57
CA THR A 135 -7.81 1.40 -15.76
C THR A 135 -7.10 2.74 -15.67
N GLU A 136 -6.52 3.07 -14.52
CA GLU A 136 -5.75 4.28 -14.30
C GLU A 136 -4.28 3.89 -14.08
N HIS A 137 -3.38 4.42 -14.91
CA HIS A 137 -1.95 4.16 -14.85
C HIS A 137 -1.29 4.98 -13.74
N ILE A 138 -0.62 4.30 -12.82
CA ILE A 138 0.31 4.89 -11.87
C ILE A 138 1.64 5.10 -12.58
N LYS A 139 1.77 6.24 -13.26
CA LYS A 139 2.99 6.63 -13.97
C LYS A 139 4.16 6.83 -13.00
N LEU A 140 5.25 6.09 -13.21
CA LEU A 140 6.46 6.12 -12.37
C LEU A 140 7.55 7.02 -12.92
N GLU A 141 7.54 7.32 -14.21
CA GLU A 141 8.44 8.32 -14.79
C GLU A 141 8.25 9.68 -14.10
N SER A 142 9.31 10.16 -13.44
CA SER A 142 9.41 11.51 -12.86
C SER A 142 10.66 12.22 -13.39
N ASP A 143 11.81 12.06 -12.73
CA ASP A 143 13.13 12.54 -13.21
C ASP A 143 13.59 11.70 -14.42
N PRO A 144 14.11 12.30 -15.50
CA PRO A 144 14.76 11.57 -16.60
C PRO A 144 15.80 10.52 -16.16
N LYS A 145 16.44 10.72 -15.01
CA LYS A 145 17.41 9.81 -14.37
C LYS A 145 16.75 8.62 -13.67
N ASN A 146 15.45 8.62 -13.45
CA ASN A 146 14.71 7.49 -12.89
C ASN A 146 14.52 6.40 -13.96
N ILE A 147 15.62 5.76 -14.35
CA ILE A 147 15.63 4.70 -15.36
C ILE A 147 14.74 3.52 -14.94
N GLY A 148 14.68 3.22 -13.63
CA GLY A 148 13.82 2.18 -13.05
C GLY A 148 12.35 2.41 -13.33
N GLY A 149 11.81 3.55 -12.90
CA GLY A 149 10.41 3.92 -13.14
C GLY A 149 10.08 3.97 -14.64
N ARG A 150 10.99 4.54 -15.45
CA ARG A 150 10.82 4.62 -16.90
C ARG A 150 10.77 3.25 -17.59
N ILE A 151 11.60 2.29 -17.18
CA ILE A 151 11.54 0.92 -17.71
C ILE A 151 10.24 0.23 -17.28
N ILE A 152 9.82 0.39 -16.03
CA ILE A 152 8.59 -0.23 -15.53
C ILE A 152 7.38 0.30 -16.32
N ASP A 153 7.27 1.61 -16.52
CA ASP A 153 6.18 2.21 -17.31
C ASP A 153 6.08 1.66 -18.74
N LEU A 154 7.20 1.27 -19.35
CA LEU A 154 7.24 0.72 -20.71
C LEU A 154 7.00 -0.79 -20.75
N ILE A 155 7.47 -1.55 -19.75
CA ILE A 155 7.58 -3.01 -19.83
C ILE A 155 6.56 -3.73 -18.94
N ALA A 156 6.20 -3.14 -17.80
CA ALA A 156 5.30 -3.71 -16.81
C ALA A 156 4.51 -2.58 -16.11
N PRO A 157 3.63 -1.86 -16.84
CA PRO A 157 2.91 -0.70 -16.30
C PRO A 157 2.09 -1.09 -15.06
N ILE A 158 2.05 -0.19 -14.08
CA ILE A 158 1.34 -0.40 -12.81
C ILE A 158 0.03 0.39 -12.82
N GLY A 159 -1.11 -0.28 -12.64
CA GLY A 159 -2.39 0.41 -12.49
C GLY A 159 -2.86 0.57 -11.04
N LYS A 160 -3.80 1.49 -10.81
CA LYS A 160 -4.56 1.57 -9.55
C LYS A 160 -5.33 0.26 -9.33
N GLY A 161 -4.97 -0.48 -8.28
CA GLY A 161 -5.50 -1.81 -7.98
C GLY A 161 -4.67 -2.98 -8.49
N GLN A 162 -3.42 -2.75 -8.92
CA GLN A 162 -2.54 -3.81 -9.42
C GLN A 162 -2.16 -4.82 -8.34
N ARG A 163 -2.03 -6.10 -8.73
CA ARG A 163 -1.41 -7.18 -7.95
C ARG A 163 -0.09 -7.56 -8.61
N GLY A 164 0.98 -6.86 -8.22
CA GLY A 164 2.30 -7.02 -8.82
C GLY A 164 3.24 -7.88 -7.98
N LEU A 165 4.05 -8.68 -8.65
CA LEU A 165 5.19 -9.38 -8.04
C LEU A 165 6.51 -8.81 -8.56
N ILE A 166 7.43 -8.49 -7.66
CA ILE A 166 8.84 -8.28 -7.99
C ILE A 166 9.57 -9.59 -7.69
N VAL A 167 9.80 -10.38 -8.73
CA VAL A 167 10.42 -11.70 -8.63
C VAL A 167 11.93 -11.51 -8.71
N ALA A 168 12.62 -11.68 -7.58
CA ALA A 168 14.02 -11.29 -7.47
C ALA A 168 14.87 -12.33 -6.74
N PRO A 169 16.05 -12.68 -7.27
CA PRO A 169 17.04 -13.39 -6.48
C PRO A 169 17.68 -12.48 -5.43
N PRO A 170 18.34 -13.05 -4.40
CA PRO A 170 19.11 -12.27 -3.45
C PRO A 170 20.15 -11.39 -4.16
N LYS A 171 20.35 -10.17 -3.64
CA LYS A 171 21.30 -9.16 -4.16
C LYS A 171 21.01 -8.62 -5.58
N ALA A 172 19.81 -8.83 -6.13
CA ALA A 172 19.43 -8.29 -7.45
C ALA A 172 19.01 -6.82 -7.45
N GLY A 173 18.97 -6.15 -6.28
CA GLY A 173 18.55 -4.76 -6.15
C GLY A 173 17.06 -4.55 -5.83
N LYS A 174 16.40 -5.54 -5.21
CA LYS A 174 14.97 -5.46 -4.81
C LYS A 174 14.64 -4.18 -4.03
N THR A 175 15.45 -3.85 -3.03
CA THR A 175 15.21 -2.74 -2.09
C THR A 175 15.27 -1.41 -2.81
N ILE A 176 16.28 -1.23 -3.68
CA ILE A 176 16.44 -0.03 -4.51
C ILE A 176 15.23 0.13 -5.45
N LEU A 177 14.74 -0.96 -6.03
CA LEU A 177 13.57 -0.91 -6.90
C LEU A 177 12.29 -0.51 -6.14
N ILE A 178 12.07 -1.08 -4.94
CA ILE A 178 10.95 -0.68 -4.07
C ILE A 178 11.02 0.81 -3.74
N SER A 179 12.17 1.30 -3.28
CA SER A 179 12.34 2.72 -2.92
C SER A 179 12.11 3.63 -4.13
N ASN A 180 12.59 3.24 -5.32
CA ASN A 180 12.34 3.99 -6.55
C ASN A 180 10.85 4.04 -6.90
N ILE A 181 10.13 2.91 -6.84
CA ILE A 181 8.68 2.88 -7.07
C ILE A 181 7.98 3.78 -6.06
N ALA A 182 8.29 3.65 -4.77
CA ALA A 182 7.67 4.43 -3.70
C ALA A 182 7.83 5.94 -3.93
N ASN A 183 9.06 6.40 -4.15
CA ASN A 183 9.35 7.81 -4.37
C ASN A 183 8.69 8.34 -5.64
N SER A 184 8.64 7.54 -6.70
CA SER A 184 7.95 7.92 -7.96
C SER A 184 6.46 8.14 -7.73
N ILE A 185 5.81 7.25 -6.97
CA ILE A 185 4.37 7.37 -6.66
C ILE A 185 4.13 8.58 -5.77
N ILE A 186 4.93 8.77 -4.71
CA ILE A 186 4.81 9.92 -3.81
C ILE A 186 5.01 11.24 -4.57
N GLU A 187 5.91 11.28 -5.55
CA GLU A 187 6.15 12.46 -6.37
C GLU A 187 4.99 12.76 -7.31
N ASN A 188 4.55 11.76 -8.07
CA ASN A 188 3.63 11.92 -9.19
C ASN A 188 2.13 11.85 -8.81
N HIS A 189 1.78 11.11 -7.76
CA HIS A 189 0.40 10.77 -7.38
C HIS A 189 0.15 11.14 -5.92
N LYS A 190 -0.03 12.44 -5.66
CA LYS A 190 -0.21 12.98 -4.30
C LYS A 190 -1.48 12.49 -3.60
N GLU A 191 -2.44 11.99 -4.36
CA GLU A 191 -3.68 11.41 -3.88
C GLU A 191 -3.55 9.96 -3.41
N VAL A 192 -2.45 9.28 -3.76
CA VAL A 192 -2.22 7.87 -3.43
C VAL A 192 -1.41 7.78 -2.13
N GLU A 193 -1.92 7.05 -1.15
CA GLU A 193 -1.16 6.74 0.05
C GLU A 193 -0.18 5.59 -0.19
N VAL A 194 1.12 5.86 0.02
CA VAL A 194 2.18 4.85 -0.16
C VAL A 194 2.58 4.28 1.18
N TRP A 195 2.39 2.97 1.33
CA TRP A 195 2.73 2.22 2.53
C TRP A 195 3.81 1.19 2.19
N ILE A 196 4.81 1.07 3.04
CA ILE A 196 5.87 0.07 2.90
C ILE A 196 5.75 -0.92 4.05
N LEU A 197 5.61 -2.20 3.73
CA LEU A 197 5.51 -3.29 4.70
C LEU A 197 6.74 -4.19 4.63
N LEU A 198 7.58 -4.14 5.66
CA LEU A 198 8.84 -4.89 5.74
C LEU A 198 8.69 -6.05 6.73
N ILE A 199 8.83 -7.28 6.25
CA ILE A 199 8.63 -8.51 7.03
C ILE A 199 9.91 -9.32 7.03
N ASP A 200 10.41 -9.63 8.22
CA ASP A 200 11.59 -10.49 8.45
C ASP A 200 12.81 -9.97 7.67
N GLU A 201 12.94 -8.64 7.62
CA GLU A 201 14.05 -7.92 6.99
C GLU A 201 14.98 -7.34 8.06
N ARG A 202 16.19 -6.97 7.64
CA ARG A 202 17.22 -6.49 8.57
C ARG A 202 16.93 -5.08 9.11
N PRO A 203 17.22 -4.80 10.40
CA PRO A 203 16.99 -3.47 10.99
C PRO A 203 17.64 -2.32 10.23
N GLU A 204 18.84 -2.52 9.67
CA GLU A 204 19.53 -1.51 8.86
C GLU A 204 18.81 -1.22 7.53
N GLU A 205 18.19 -2.22 6.90
CA GLU A 205 17.40 -2.04 5.68
C GLU A 205 16.08 -1.31 5.98
N VAL A 206 15.48 -1.57 7.14
CA VAL A 206 14.30 -0.82 7.62
C VAL A 206 14.64 0.66 7.84
N THR A 207 15.81 0.93 8.42
CA THR A 207 16.27 2.31 8.67
C THR A 207 16.53 3.05 7.37
N ASP A 208 17.25 2.42 6.42
CA ASP A 208 17.53 2.99 5.09
C ASP A 208 16.24 3.35 4.34
N ILE A 209 15.21 2.50 4.38
CA ILE A 209 13.91 2.81 3.76
C ILE A 209 13.23 4.01 4.42
N LYS A 210 13.25 4.11 5.75
CA LYS A 210 12.64 5.23 6.47
C LYS A 210 13.32 6.56 6.13
N GLU A 211 14.62 6.55 5.91
CA GLU A 211 15.39 7.75 5.56
C GLU A 211 15.26 8.12 4.08
N SER A 212 15.19 7.13 3.19
CA SER A 212 15.18 7.31 1.73
C SER A 212 13.80 7.55 1.11
N VAL A 213 12.72 7.10 1.75
CA VAL A 213 11.35 7.23 1.23
C VAL A 213 10.51 8.15 2.11
N LYS A 214 10.79 9.45 2.01
CA LYS A 214 10.06 10.48 2.76
C LYS A 214 8.65 10.64 2.20
N GLY A 215 7.65 10.42 3.03
CA GLY A 215 6.22 10.51 2.66
C GLY A 215 5.51 9.16 2.62
N ALA A 216 6.24 8.03 2.70
CA ALA A 216 5.62 6.72 2.89
C ALA A 216 5.36 6.44 4.38
N GLN A 217 4.28 5.71 4.67
CA GLN A 217 4.08 5.09 5.98
C GLN A 217 4.82 3.75 6.01
N VAL A 218 5.82 3.61 6.88
CA VAL A 218 6.64 2.39 6.98
C VAL A 218 6.17 1.54 8.17
N PHE A 219 5.70 0.34 7.87
CA PHE A 219 5.37 -0.71 8.81
C PHE A 219 6.43 -1.81 8.73
N SER A 220 6.93 -2.28 9.87
CA SER A 220 8.02 -3.26 9.89
C SER A 220 7.92 -4.23 11.05
N SER A 221 8.28 -5.48 10.80
CA SER A 221 8.67 -6.46 11.81
C SER A 221 9.98 -7.09 11.36
N THR A 222 11.08 -6.80 12.07
CA THR A 222 12.43 -7.29 11.71
C THR A 222 12.57 -8.78 12.00
N PHE A 223 13.65 -9.39 11.50
CA PHE A 223 13.92 -10.83 11.70
C PHE A 223 14.13 -11.25 13.17
N ASP A 224 14.36 -10.30 14.07
CA ASP A 224 14.53 -10.55 15.53
C ASP A 224 13.19 -10.80 16.23
N GLU A 225 12.07 -10.48 15.58
CA GLU A 225 10.71 -10.58 16.15
C GLU A 225 10.12 -11.98 15.98
N ASP A 226 9.17 -12.35 16.84
CA ASP A 226 8.44 -13.61 16.71
C ASP A 226 7.63 -13.65 15.40
N PRO A 227 7.58 -14.79 14.66
CA PRO A 227 6.78 -14.93 13.44
C PRO A 227 5.29 -14.55 13.60
N LYS A 228 4.71 -14.68 14.79
CA LYS A 228 3.36 -14.19 15.10
C LYS A 228 3.25 -12.68 14.97
N ASN A 229 4.31 -11.93 15.29
CA ASN A 229 4.34 -10.49 15.12
C ASN A 229 4.30 -10.10 13.63
N HIS A 230 5.03 -10.83 12.77
CA HIS A 230 4.97 -10.62 11.32
C HIS A 230 3.54 -10.74 10.78
N ILE A 231 2.83 -11.79 11.22
CA ILE A 231 1.42 -12.03 10.89
C ILE A 231 0.55 -10.89 11.41
N LYS A 232 0.70 -10.53 12.69
CA LYS A 232 -0.09 -9.48 13.33
C LYS A 232 0.06 -8.13 12.63
N VAL A 233 1.29 -7.70 12.34
CA VAL A 233 1.56 -6.44 11.64
C VAL A 233 0.96 -6.45 10.24
N THR A 234 1.09 -7.56 9.52
CA THR A 234 0.53 -7.70 8.16
C THR A 234 -0.99 -7.60 8.15
N GLU A 235 -1.68 -8.33 9.04
CA GLU A 235 -3.14 -8.33 9.12
C GLU A 235 -3.68 -6.94 9.53
N MET A 236 -3.02 -6.27 10.48
CA MET A 236 -3.36 -4.90 10.87
C MET A 236 -3.24 -3.94 9.68
N VAL A 237 -2.13 -3.99 8.94
CA VAL A 237 -1.92 -3.16 7.74
C VAL A 237 -2.98 -3.45 6.68
N LEU A 238 -3.31 -4.72 6.45
CA LEU A 238 -4.34 -5.10 5.49
C LEU A 238 -5.72 -4.56 5.88
N GLU A 239 -6.14 -4.73 7.14
CA GLU A 239 -7.44 -4.22 7.59
C GLU A 239 -7.52 -2.70 7.51
N ARG A 240 -6.44 -2.00 7.87
CA ARG A 240 -6.37 -0.54 7.73
C ARG A 240 -6.48 -0.10 6.27
N ALA A 241 -5.83 -0.80 5.35
CA ALA A 241 -5.93 -0.52 3.92
C ALA A 241 -7.35 -0.75 3.40
N LYS A 242 -8.02 -1.83 3.82
CA LYS A 242 -9.42 -2.09 3.47
C LYS A 242 -10.34 -0.99 3.97
N ARG A 243 -10.17 -0.52 5.21
CA ARG A 243 -10.99 0.59 5.75
C ARG A 243 -10.85 1.86 4.93
N LYS A 244 -9.63 2.21 4.50
CA LYS A 244 -9.38 3.37 3.62
C LYS A 244 -9.99 3.20 2.24
N LEU A 245 -9.80 2.03 1.62
CA LEU A 245 -10.38 1.73 0.32
C LEU A 245 -11.92 1.81 0.33
N GLU A 246 -12.58 1.33 1.39
CA GLU A 246 -14.03 1.45 1.57
C GLU A 246 -14.49 2.92 1.65
N ASN A 247 -13.61 3.86 2.00
CA ASN A 247 -13.91 5.29 2.00
C ASN A 247 -13.67 5.97 0.64
N GLY A 248 -13.18 5.22 -0.35
CA GLY A 248 -12.85 5.68 -1.69
C GLY A 248 -11.40 6.13 -1.89
N GLU A 249 -10.49 5.75 -0.99
CA GLU A 249 -9.07 6.15 -1.05
C GLU A 249 -8.25 5.17 -1.91
N ASP A 250 -7.18 5.68 -2.52
CA ASP A 250 -6.19 4.89 -3.27
C ASP A 250 -4.97 4.59 -2.40
N ILE A 251 -4.67 3.31 -2.22
CA ILE A 251 -3.55 2.84 -1.37
C ILE A 251 -2.62 1.96 -2.20
N VAL A 252 -1.32 2.19 -2.08
CA VAL A 252 -0.27 1.30 -2.59
C VAL A 252 0.49 0.72 -1.41
N ILE A 253 0.51 -0.61 -1.30
CA ILE A 253 1.37 -1.33 -0.36
C ILE A 253 2.54 -1.94 -1.14
N LEU A 254 3.76 -1.52 -0.79
CA LEU A 254 5.00 -2.10 -1.25
C LEU A 254 5.53 -3.04 -0.18
N MET A 255 5.60 -4.33 -0.47
CA MET A 255 5.90 -5.36 0.52
C MET A 255 7.23 -6.05 0.24
N ASP A 256 8.07 -6.17 1.27
CA ASP A 256 9.31 -6.95 1.24
C ASP A 256 9.39 -7.88 2.47
N SER A 257 9.06 -9.18 2.39
CA SER A 257 8.65 -9.93 1.20
C SER A 257 7.47 -10.88 1.45
N LEU A 258 6.73 -11.18 0.37
CA LEU A 258 5.63 -12.15 0.41
C LEU A 258 6.12 -13.57 0.71
N THR A 259 7.33 -13.91 0.25
CA THR A 259 7.97 -15.20 0.57
C THR A 259 8.22 -15.36 2.07
N ARG A 260 8.73 -14.33 2.73
CA ARG A 260 8.97 -14.35 4.18
C ARG A 260 7.67 -14.41 4.98
N LEU A 261 6.63 -13.70 4.56
CA LEU A 261 5.31 -13.81 5.16
C LEU A 261 4.75 -15.23 5.06
N ALA A 262 4.86 -15.87 3.90
CA ALA A 262 4.40 -17.25 3.71
C ALA A 262 5.16 -18.24 4.62
N ARG A 263 6.48 -18.03 4.81
CA ARG A 263 7.27 -18.80 5.78
C ARG A 263 6.78 -18.60 7.22
N ALA A 264 6.50 -17.36 7.62
CA ALA A 264 5.98 -17.06 8.95
C ALA A 264 4.64 -17.77 9.22
N TYR A 265 3.71 -17.73 8.26
CA TYR A 265 2.45 -18.48 8.34
C TYR A 265 2.66 -19.99 8.43
N ASN A 266 3.62 -20.54 7.69
CA ASN A 266 3.95 -21.97 7.73
C ASN A 266 4.54 -22.41 9.09
N ILE A 267 5.19 -21.51 9.82
CA ILE A 267 5.72 -21.77 11.16
C ILE A 267 4.61 -21.70 12.22
N VAL A 268 3.70 -20.73 12.10
CA VAL A 268 2.72 -20.41 13.16
C VAL A 268 1.45 -21.25 13.08
N ILE A 269 1.00 -21.60 11.86
CA ILE A 269 -0.26 -22.31 11.68
C ILE A 269 -0.12 -23.76 12.17
N PRO A 270 -1.10 -24.28 12.93
CA PRO A 270 -1.13 -25.69 13.30
C PRO A 270 -1.12 -26.60 12.06
N SER A 271 -0.26 -27.62 12.07
CA SER A 271 -0.18 -28.54 10.93
C SER A 271 -1.50 -29.25 10.68
N SER A 272 -1.92 -29.27 9.41
CA SER A 272 -3.04 -30.06 8.90
C SER A 272 -2.71 -31.55 8.76
N GLY A 273 -1.46 -31.95 8.99
CA GLY A 273 -0.95 -33.30 8.74
C GLY A 273 -0.68 -33.61 7.26
N LYS A 274 -0.89 -32.65 6.35
CA LYS A 274 -0.59 -32.77 4.92
C LYS A 274 0.50 -31.79 4.53
N LEU A 275 1.56 -32.28 3.89
CA LEU A 275 2.63 -31.46 3.34
C LEU A 275 2.66 -31.58 1.82
N ILE A 276 2.84 -30.45 1.14
CA ILE A 276 3.18 -30.40 -0.28
C ILE A 276 4.70 -30.31 -0.46
N SER A 277 5.15 -30.28 -1.71
CA SER A 277 6.56 -30.08 -2.05
C SER A 277 7.13 -28.86 -1.32
N GLY A 278 8.39 -28.97 -0.88
CA GLY A 278 9.05 -27.91 -0.10
C GLY A 278 8.68 -27.87 1.38
N GLY A 279 7.91 -28.83 1.91
CA GLY A 279 7.60 -28.93 3.34
C GLY A 279 6.57 -27.90 3.81
N ILE A 280 5.72 -27.44 2.88
CA ILE A 280 4.70 -26.43 3.14
C ILE A 280 3.39 -27.11 3.50
N ASP A 281 2.72 -26.62 4.52
CA ASP A 281 1.32 -26.95 4.75
C ASP A 281 0.43 -26.13 3.79
N PRO A 282 -0.45 -26.74 2.98
CA PRO A 282 -1.33 -25.99 2.07
C PRO A 282 -2.16 -24.90 2.75
N THR A 283 -2.54 -25.11 4.01
CA THR A 283 -3.31 -24.12 4.79
C THR A 283 -2.48 -22.88 5.12
N ALA A 284 -1.15 -23.01 5.19
CA ALA A 284 -0.26 -21.88 5.44
C ALA A 284 -0.23 -20.86 4.29
N LEU A 285 -0.53 -21.30 3.07
CA LEU A 285 -0.57 -20.41 1.89
C LEU A 285 -1.89 -19.63 1.78
N TYR A 286 -2.94 -20.03 2.51
CA TYR A 286 -4.26 -19.41 2.41
C TYR A 286 -4.22 -17.91 2.75
N TYR A 287 -3.65 -17.54 3.89
CA TYR A 287 -3.64 -16.15 4.36
C TYR A 287 -2.72 -15.24 3.53
N PRO A 288 -1.48 -15.62 3.19
CA PRO A 288 -0.67 -14.87 2.23
C PRO A 288 -1.36 -14.66 0.88
N LYS A 289 -2.04 -15.68 0.34
CA LYS A 289 -2.81 -15.55 -0.91
C LYS A 289 -3.98 -14.59 -0.74
N LYS A 290 -4.68 -14.65 0.39
CA LYS A 290 -5.77 -13.71 0.71
C LYS A 290 -5.26 -12.28 0.82
N PHE A 291 -4.12 -12.06 1.48
CA PHE A 291 -3.45 -10.76 1.55
C PHE A 291 -3.15 -10.23 0.15
N PHE A 292 -2.41 -10.99 -0.66
CA PHE A 292 -2.00 -10.55 -1.99
C PHE A 292 -3.22 -10.40 -2.95
N GLY A 293 -4.20 -11.30 -2.85
CA GLY A 293 -5.46 -11.25 -3.59
C GLY A 293 -6.45 -10.17 -3.13
N SER A 294 -6.16 -9.47 -2.03
CA SER A 294 -6.95 -8.32 -1.62
C SER A 294 -6.72 -7.11 -2.52
N ALA A 295 -5.56 -6.98 -3.17
CA ALA A 295 -5.33 -5.90 -4.12
C ALA A 295 -6.29 -5.99 -5.33
N ARG A 296 -6.98 -4.90 -5.59
CA ARG A 296 -8.01 -4.77 -6.63
C ARG A 296 -8.37 -3.31 -6.85
N ASN A 297 -8.78 -3.01 -8.08
CA ASN A 297 -9.48 -1.77 -8.38
C ASN A 297 -10.96 -1.93 -8.01
N ILE A 298 -11.61 -0.90 -7.48
CA ILE A 298 -13.05 -0.91 -7.21
C ILE A 298 -13.76 -0.02 -8.22
N LYS A 299 -14.82 -0.55 -8.81
CA LYS A 299 -15.65 0.24 -9.73
C LYS A 299 -16.30 1.40 -8.97
N ASP A 300 -16.14 2.62 -9.49
CA ASP A 300 -16.67 3.87 -8.91
C ASP A 300 -16.21 4.14 -7.46
N GLY A 301 -15.02 3.64 -7.09
CA GLY A 301 -14.44 3.76 -5.75
C GLY A 301 -12.92 3.94 -5.77
N GLY A 302 -12.27 3.65 -4.64
CA GLY A 302 -10.81 3.68 -4.53
C GLY A 302 -10.16 2.37 -4.99
N SER A 303 -8.85 2.25 -4.78
CA SER A 303 -8.10 1.07 -5.19
C SER A 303 -7.08 0.63 -4.13
N LEU A 304 -6.82 -0.68 -4.09
CA LEU A 304 -5.75 -1.26 -3.28
C LEU A 304 -4.76 -1.91 -4.23
N THR A 305 -3.59 -1.31 -4.34
CA THR A 305 -2.47 -1.83 -5.11
C THR A 305 -1.50 -2.52 -4.15
N ILE A 306 -1.09 -3.75 -4.46
CA ILE A 306 -0.05 -4.46 -3.70
C ILE A 306 1.03 -4.87 -4.69
N ILE A 307 2.25 -4.36 -4.46
CA ILE A 307 3.46 -4.80 -5.17
C ILE A 307 4.34 -5.48 -4.13
N ALA A 308 4.52 -6.80 -4.25
CA ALA A 308 5.26 -7.58 -3.26
C ALA A 308 6.47 -8.27 -3.88
N THR A 309 7.56 -8.38 -3.15
CA THR A 309 8.71 -9.18 -3.59
C THR A 309 8.46 -10.66 -3.36
N ALA A 310 8.90 -11.47 -4.32
CA ALA A 310 8.98 -12.92 -4.22
C ALA A 310 10.42 -13.34 -4.48
N LEU A 311 11.00 -14.09 -3.54
CA LEU A 311 12.37 -14.58 -3.65
C LEU A 311 12.42 -15.83 -4.53
N ILE A 312 13.37 -15.85 -5.46
CA ILE A 312 13.71 -17.00 -6.30
C ILE A 312 15.21 -17.29 -6.23
N ASP A 313 15.63 -18.46 -6.74
CA ASP A 313 17.04 -18.88 -6.80
C ASP A 313 17.75 -18.81 -5.43
N THR A 314 17.01 -19.07 -4.35
CA THR A 314 17.52 -19.08 -2.97
C THR A 314 18.18 -20.42 -2.60
N GLY A 315 18.00 -21.44 -3.44
CA GLY A 315 18.34 -22.83 -3.14
C GLY A 315 17.31 -23.57 -2.29
N SER A 316 16.22 -22.90 -1.89
CA SER A 316 15.12 -23.49 -1.12
C SER A 316 13.96 -23.90 -2.03
N LYS A 317 13.67 -25.20 -2.09
CA LYS A 317 12.47 -25.71 -2.78
C LYS A 317 11.16 -25.13 -2.23
N MET A 318 11.16 -24.73 -0.95
CA MET A 318 10.01 -24.06 -0.34
C MET A 318 9.72 -22.74 -1.06
N ASP A 319 10.75 -21.94 -1.34
CA ASP A 319 10.57 -20.63 -1.97
C ASP A 319 10.11 -20.76 -3.41
N ASP A 320 10.63 -21.75 -4.14
CA ASP A 320 10.20 -22.05 -5.51
C ASP A 320 8.70 -22.37 -5.56
N VAL A 321 8.22 -23.21 -4.63
CA VAL A 321 6.79 -23.56 -4.52
C VAL A 321 5.97 -22.35 -4.12
N ILE A 322 6.43 -21.56 -3.14
CA ILE A 322 5.75 -20.33 -2.73
C ILE A 322 5.59 -19.37 -3.92
N TYR A 323 6.65 -19.15 -4.69
CA TYR A 323 6.61 -18.28 -5.86
C TYR A 323 5.60 -18.75 -6.91
N GLU A 324 5.60 -20.03 -7.27
CA GLU A 324 4.66 -20.57 -8.27
C GLU A 324 3.20 -20.42 -7.81
N GLU A 325 2.92 -20.58 -6.52
CA GLU A 325 1.58 -20.40 -5.95
C GLU A 325 1.10 -18.94 -6.00
N PHE A 326 2.00 -17.96 -5.89
CA PHE A 326 1.64 -16.54 -5.99
C PHE A 326 1.61 -16.01 -7.41
N LYS A 327 2.43 -16.54 -8.31
CA LYS A 327 2.45 -16.19 -9.73
C LYS A 327 1.07 -16.34 -10.39
N GLY A 328 0.32 -17.37 -10.00
CA GLY A 328 -1.07 -17.57 -10.45
C GLY A 328 -2.06 -16.51 -9.95
N THR A 329 -1.75 -15.85 -8.83
CA THR A 329 -2.62 -14.87 -8.15
C THR A 329 -2.40 -13.45 -8.67
N GLY A 330 -1.16 -13.13 -9.06
CA GLY A 330 -0.75 -11.83 -9.60
C GLY A 330 -1.26 -11.55 -11.00
N ASN A 331 -1.24 -10.28 -11.39
CA ASN A 331 -1.54 -9.82 -12.74
C ASN A 331 -0.46 -8.90 -13.34
N MET A 332 0.66 -8.72 -12.64
CA MET A 332 1.89 -8.07 -13.12
C MET A 332 3.09 -8.75 -12.48
N ASP A 333 4.15 -8.94 -13.26
CA ASP A 333 5.40 -9.52 -12.79
C ASP A 333 6.58 -8.67 -13.31
N ILE A 334 7.50 -8.29 -12.41
CA ILE A 334 8.80 -7.70 -12.72
C ILE A 334 9.86 -8.71 -12.29
N HIS A 335 10.61 -9.23 -13.24
CA HIS A 335 11.70 -10.18 -12.96
C HIS A 335 13.03 -9.44 -12.86
N LEU A 336 13.75 -9.65 -11.76
CA LEU A 336 15.14 -9.23 -11.63
C LEU A 336 16.07 -10.40 -11.96
N ASP A 337 17.12 -10.13 -12.72
CA ASP A 337 18.07 -11.14 -13.20
C ASP A 337 19.44 -10.99 -12.49
N ARG A 338 19.92 -12.10 -11.92
CA ARG A 338 21.19 -12.13 -11.18
C ARG A 338 22.38 -11.79 -12.08
N ASN A 339 22.39 -12.26 -13.34
CA ASN A 339 23.51 -12.03 -14.24
C ASN A 339 23.61 -10.55 -14.61
N LEU A 340 22.48 -9.85 -14.80
CA LEU A 340 22.48 -8.40 -14.99
C LEU A 340 23.11 -7.67 -13.79
N ALA A 341 22.72 -8.05 -12.57
CA ALA A 341 23.24 -7.45 -11.34
C ALA A 341 24.76 -7.70 -11.17
N GLU A 342 25.24 -8.91 -11.48
CA GLU A 342 26.66 -9.29 -11.45
C GLU A 342 27.49 -8.52 -12.50
N LEU A 343 26.91 -8.25 -13.67
CA LEU A 343 27.49 -7.41 -14.72
C LEU A 343 27.37 -5.90 -14.44
N ARG A 344 26.81 -5.51 -13.28
CA ARG A 344 26.56 -4.12 -12.88
C ARG A 344 25.62 -3.36 -13.83
N ILE A 345 24.72 -4.07 -14.49
CA ILE A 345 23.67 -3.48 -15.32
C ILE A 345 22.46 -3.24 -14.43
N TYR A 346 22.19 -1.97 -14.11
CA TYR A 346 21.05 -1.55 -13.28
C TYR A 346 20.14 -0.57 -14.03
N PRO A 347 18.81 -0.65 -13.83
CA PRO A 347 18.10 -1.66 -13.03
C PRO A 347 18.19 -3.06 -13.67
N ALA A 348 18.34 -4.09 -12.84
CA ALA A 348 18.59 -5.47 -13.27
C ALA A 348 17.31 -6.20 -13.74
N ILE A 349 16.46 -5.52 -14.53
CA ILE A 349 15.15 -6.01 -14.96
C ILE A 349 15.28 -6.89 -16.21
N ASP A 350 14.74 -8.11 -16.16
CA ASP A 350 14.55 -8.96 -17.34
C ASP A 350 13.33 -8.45 -18.13
N ILE A 351 13.61 -7.75 -19.23
CA ILE A 351 12.61 -7.14 -20.11
C ILE A 351 11.70 -8.20 -20.74
N GLN A 352 12.20 -9.40 -21.02
CA GLN A 352 11.44 -10.42 -21.74
C GLN A 352 10.43 -11.10 -20.81
N LYS A 353 10.84 -11.38 -19.57
CA LYS A 353 9.97 -12.05 -18.58
C LYS A 353 9.00 -11.12 -17.87
N SER A 354 9.30 -9.82 -17.82
CA SER A 354 8.46 -8.84 -17.11
C SER A 354 7.26 -8.40 -17.95
N GLY A 355 6.10 -8.18 -17.34
CA GLY A 355 4.90 -7.78 -18.06
C GLY A 355 3.67 -7.59 -17.17
N THR A 356 2.64 -6.99 -17.75
CA THR A 356 1.36 -6.73 -17.08
C THR A 356 0.22 -7.30 -17.91
N ARG A 357 -0.71 -8.03 -17.27
CA ARG A 357 -1.93 -8.52 -17.93
C ARG A 357 -2.88 -7.36 -18.20
N LYS A 358 -3.49 -7.35 -19.39
CA LYS A 358 -4.41 -6.30 -19.84
C LYS A 358 -3.80 -4.89 -19.86
N GLU A 359 -2.53 -4.79 -20.27
CA GLU A 359 -1.82 -3.50 -20.37
C GLU A 359 -2.49 -2.51 -21.35
N GLU A 360 -3.33 -2.99 -22.27
CA GLU A 360 -4.15 -2.15 -23.16
C GLU A 360 -5.20 -1.30 -22.44
N LEU A 361 -5.49 -1.59 -21.15
CA LEU A 361 -6.35 -0.76 -20.32
C LEU A 361 -5.60 0.40 -19.64
N LEU A 362 -4.26 0.36 -19.65
CA LEU A 362 -3.40 1.34 -18.99
C LEU A 362 -2.65 2.22 -19.98
N ILE A 363 -2.27 1.66 -21.13
CA ILE A 363 -1.45 2.31 -22.14
C ILE A 363 -2.30 2.58 -23.39
N SER A 364 -2.10 3.75 -24.00
CA SER A 364 -2.74 4.09 -25.27
C SER A 364 -2.36 3.09 -26.37
N LYS A 365 -3.30 2.80 -27.29
CA LYS A 365 -3.03 1.86 -28.39
C LYS A 365 -1.77 2.22 -29.19
N LYS A 366 -1.56 3.52 -29.43
CA LYS A 366 -0.40 4.03 -30.17
C LYS A 366 0.90 3.68 -29.45
N ASP A 367 1.00 4.01 -28.17
CA ASP A 367 2.21 3.78 -27.39
C ASP A 367 2.47 2.28 -27.20
N LEU A 368 1.40 1.50 -27.01
CA LEU A 368 1.49 0.05 -26.86
C LEU A 368 2.04 -0.63 -28.12
N ASP A 369 1.59 -0.22 -29.30
CA ASP A 369 2.11 -0.73 -30.58
C ASP A 369 3.62 -0.43 -30.73
N ALA A 370 4.06 0.76 -30.29
CA ALA A 370 5.47 1.14 -30.28
C ALA A 370 6.28 0.31 -29.27
N ILE A 371 5.78 0.16 -28.05
CA ILE A 371 6.38 -0.68 -27.00
C ILE A 371 6.57 -2.11 -27.49
N TRP A 372 5.56 -2.71 -28.12
CA TRP A 372 5.67 -4.08 -28.65
C TRP A 372 6.71 -4.21 -29.76
N LYS A 373 6.89 -3.19 -30.61
CA LYS A 373 7.99 -3.18 -31.59
C LYS A 373 9.35 -3.14 -30.90
N ILE A 374 9.51 -2.30 -29.87
CA ILE A 374 10.74 -2.23 -29.07
C ILE A 374 11.02 -3.60 -28.43
N ARG A 375 10.02 -4.23 -27.81
CA ARG A 375 10.17 -5.57 -27.20
C ARG A 375 10.60 -6.63 -28.22
N ARG A 376 10.01 -6.65 -29.41
CA ARG A 376 10.40 -7.59 -30.49
C ARG A 376 11.83 -7.34 -30.98
N TYR A 377 12.25 -6.08 -31.08
CA TYR A 377 13.63 -5.75 -31.44
C TYR A 377 14.62 -6.20 -30.35
N LEU A 378 14.33 -5.90 -29.08
CA LEU A 378 15.18 -6.31 -27.96
C LEU A 378 15.26 -7.83 -27.78
N ALA A 379 14.21 -8.57 -28.19
CA ALA A 379 14.19 -10.03 -28.15
C ALA A 379 15.20 -10.71 -29.09
N GLN A 380 15.79 -9.97 -30.03
CA GLN A 380 16.83 -10.48 -30.93
C GLN A 380 18.21 -10.56 -30.26
N PHE A 381 18.38 -9.93 -29.10
CA PHE A 381 19.63 -9.90 -28.34
C PHE A 381 19.55 -10.84 -27.13
N ASP A 382 20.71 -11.22 -26.59
CA ASP A 382 20.77 -11.82 -25.26
C ASP A 382 20.29 -10.82 -24.18
N ARG A 383 19.93 -11.34 -23.00
CA ARG A 383 19.32 -10.54 -21.93
C ARG A 383 20.17 -9.34 -21.52
N ALA A 384 21.49 -9.51 -21.38
CA ALA A 384 22.38 -8.44 -20.94
C ALA A 384 22.50 -7.34 -21.98
N THR A 385 22.69 -7.72 -23.24
CA THR A 385 22.75 -6.78 -24.35
C THR A 385 21.43 -6.05 -24.55
N GLY A 386 20.30 -6.76 -24.50
CA GLY A 386 18.96 -6.18 -24.63
C GLY A 386 18.65 -5.17 -23.51
N ALA A 387 18.93 -5.54 -22.25
CA ALA A 387 18.75 -4.65 -21.11
C ALA A 387 19.60 -3.39 -21.24
N LYS A 388 20.89 -3.54 -21.54
CA LYS A 388 21.81 -2.41 -21.72
C LYS A 388 21.37 -1.48 -22.84
N LYS A 389 20.96 -2.00 -24.00
CA LYS A 389 20.45 -1.19 -25.11
C LYS A 389 19.23 -0.36 -24.72
N LEU A 390 18.29 -0.93 -23.96
CA LEU A 390 17.13 -0.18 -23.49
C LEU A 390 17.55 0.91 -22.50
N ILE A 391 18.40 0.57 -21.52
CA ILE A 391 18.94 1.53 -20.54
C ILE A 391 19.64 2.70 -21.22
N ASP A 392 20.51 2.43 -22.20
CA ASP A 392 21.23 3.46 -22.95
C ASP A 392 20.26 4.35 -23.76
N SER A 393 19.22 3.75 -24.36
CA SER A 393 18.19 4.50 -25.11
C SER A 393 17.35 5.40 -24.20
N ILE A 394 16.98 4.91 -23.02
CA ILE A 394 16.23 5.69 -22.01
C ILE A 394 17.12 6.82 -21.48
N SER A 395 18.38 6.53 -21.16
CA SER A 395 19.33 7.51 -20.60
C SER A 395 19.65 8.66 -21.55
N THR A 396 19.56 8.43 -22.85
CA THR A 396 19.80 9.46 -23.89
C THR A 396 18.55 10.24 -24.28
N THR A 397 17.39 9.92 -23.70
CA THR A 397 16.11 10.59 -23.98
C THR A 397 15.53 11.24 -22.72
N PRO A 398 14.91 12.42 -22.83
CA PRO A 398 14.37 13.13 -21.67
C PRO A 398 13.10 12.49 -21.09
N SER A 399 12.35 11.74 -21.90
CA SER A 399 11.12 11.06 -21.47
C SER A 399 10.82 9.83 -22.32
N ASN A 400 9.94 8.97 -21.80
CA ASN A 400 9.40 7.79 -22.47
C ASN A 400 8.59 8.17 -23.69
N GLU A 401 7.80 9.25 -23.62
CA GLU A 401 7.10 9.80 -24.78
C GLU A 401 8.11 10.13 -25.90
N LYS A 402 9.21 10.81 -25.55
CA LYS A 402 10.23 11.16 -26.54
C LYS A 402 10.94 9.95 -27.11
N LEU A 403 11.22 8.95 -26.28
CA LEU A 403 11.79 7.68 -26.70
C LEU A 403 10.90 6.99 -27.73
N LEU A 404 9.60 6.88 -27.45
CA LEU A 404 8.64 6.24 -28.35
C LEU A 404 8.53 6.99 -29.68
N GLU A 405 8.48 8.33 -29.67
CA GLU A 405 8.51 9.14 -30.90
C GLU A 405 9.74 8.89 -31.77
N ILE A 406 10.93 8.76 -31.16
CA ILE A 406 12.18 8.52 -31.88
C ILE A 406 12.16 7.13 -32.52
N TYR A 407 11.68 6.13 -31.80
CA TYR A 407 11.56 4.76 -32.31
C TYR A 407 10.53 4.66 -33.44
N GLU A 408 9.40 5.36 -33.35
CA GLU A 408 8.43 5.41 -34.45
C GLU A 408 9.07 5.95 -35.73
N LYS A 409 9.80 7.07 -35.61
CA LYS A 409 10.48 7.72 -36.75
C LYS A 409 11.64 6.90 -37.32
N SER A 410 12.36 6.12 -36.51
CA SER A 410 13.46 5.27 -37.00
C SER A 410 12.93 4.07 -37.79
N VAL A 411 11.84 3.47 -37.33
CA VAL A 411 11.15 2.36 -38.02
C VAL A 411 10.55 2.82 -39.34
N GLU A 412 9.91 4.00 -39.39
CA GLU A 412 9.39 4.59 -40.64
C GLU A 412 10.49 4.87 -41.68
N ARG A 413 11.71 5.13 -41.22
CA ARG A 413 12.88 5.45 -42.08
C ARG A 413 13.68 4.23 -42.52
N GLY A 414 13.27 3.00 -42.17
CA GLY A 414 13.90 1.76 -42.63
C GLY A 414 15.33 1.54 -42.14
N LYS A 415 15.75 2.19 -41.06
CA LYS A 415 17.06 1.96 -40.44
C LYS A 415 16.90 0.98 -39.28
N SER A 416 16.97 -0.31 -39.61
CA SER A 416 17.04 -1.44 -38.67
C SER A 416 18.45 -1.64 -38.15
#